data_AF-A0A539DNK1-F1
#
_entry.id   AF-A0A539DNK1-F1
#
_cell.length_a   1.000
_cell.length_b   1.000
_cell.length_c   1.000
_cell.angle_alpha   90.00
_cell.angle_beta   90.00
_cell.angle_gamma   90.00
#
_symmetry.space_group_name_H-M   'P 1'
#
loop_
_entity.id
_entity.type
_entity.pdbx_description
1 polymer ?
#
loop_
_entity_poly.entity_id
_entity_poly.type
_entity_poly.pdbx_seq_one_letter_code
_entity_poly.pdbx_strand_id
1 'polypeptide(L)'
;MTEDAEVIEPMIAEWREFVGRGRTLAAPDVDELEGHLRDQIEALTTAGLAADEAFLVAVKRIGSLNALSREFARVHSDRLWRQLVLGADSTGAKPVRKELIVVLALAVAAAMAFKIPELFGIHLDDGTMDFYARNLALFVLPFLTAYLSWKRGLGGAGFLKLCIPYVAAAAVANLYPYVSDGDTFRLQVIHLPIALWIVVGLAYVGLRWREAEERMNFVRFSGELFIYYVLIALGGGVLSLFTMAMFEAIGLKAERFIAQWLIPCGAMGAVLIGSWLVEAKQGVIENMAPVLTRLFTPLFMLVLLAFLGTMLWTGRGIDVQREVLIGFDLLLAV
;
A
#
# COMPACT_ATOMS: atom_id res chain seq x y z
N MET A 1 -44.30 38.96 5.10
CA MET A 1 -42.95 38.39 4.94
C MET A 1 -42.26 38.59 6.27
N THR A 2 -41.99 37.50 6.98
CA THR A 2 -41.34 37.52 8.31
C THR A 2 -39.85 37.80 8.12
N GLU A 3 -39.23 38.49 9.09
CA GLU A 3 -37.80 38.85 9.11
C GLU A 3 -36.90 37.60 8.95
N ASP A 4 -37.38 36.45 9.43
CA ASP A 4 -36.74 35.13 9.28
C ASP A 4 -36.60 34.66 7.83
N ALA A 5 -37.56 35.01 6.96
CA ALA A 5 -37.56 34.58 5.56
C ALA A 5 -36.49 35.32 4.72
N GLU A 6 -36.13 36.56 5.09
CA GLU A 6 -35.05 37.31 4.44
C GLU A 6 -33.66 36.73 4.76
N VAL A 7 -33.52 36.06 5.92
CA VAL A 7 -32.26 35.45 6.35
C VAL A 7 -32.09 34.03 5.81
N ILE A 8 -33.17 33.22 5.80
CA ILE A 8 -33.11 31.79 5.45
C ILE A 8 -32.93 31.55 3.94
N GLU A 9 -33.63 32.31 3.10
CA GLU A 9 -33.64 32.08 1.65
C GLU A 9 -32.25 32.18 0.99
N PRO A 10 -31.39 33.18 1.29
CA PRO A 10 -30.02 33.21 0.76
C PRO A 10 -29.17 32.04 1.27
N MET A 11 -29.37 31.58 2.51
CA MET A 11 -28.64 30.45 3.09
C MET A 11 -29.03 29.12 2.43
N ILE A 12 -30.31 28.93 2.09
CA ILE A 12 -30.80 27.78 1.32
C ILE A 12 -30.25 27.81 -0.10
N ALA A 13 -30.21 28.97 -0.75
CA ALA A 13 -29.65 29.11 -2.10
C ALA A 13 -28.15 28.75 -2.16
N GLU A 14 -27.36 29.22 -1.18
CA GLU A 14 -25.94 28.88 -1.07
C GLU A 14 -25.71 27.38 -0.81
N TRP A 15 -26.53 26.78 0.07
CA TRP A 15 -26.51 25.34 0.31
C TRP A 15 -26.86 24.53 -0.96
N ARG A 16 -27.89 24.95 -1.72
CA ARG A 16 -28.28 24.31 -2.98
C ARG A 16 -27.16 24.39 -4.02
N GLU A 17 -26.47 25.52 -4.11
CA GLU A 17 -25.31 25.67 -4.99
C GLU A 17 -24.12 24.78 -4.55
N PHE A 18 -23.89 24.66 -3.24
CA PHE A 18 -22.86 23.77 -2.71
C PHE A 18 -23.15 22.28 -2.99
N VAL A 19 -24.39 21.84 -2.74
CA VAL A 19 -24.82 20.46 -2.99
C VAL A 19 -24.84 20.15 -4.50
N GLY A 20 -25.31 21.09 -5.32
CA GLY A 20 -25.36 20.94 -6.78
C GLY A 20 -23.98 20.93 -7.46
N ARG A 21 -22.95 21.52 -6.84
CA ARG A 21 -21.56 21.46 -7.34
C ARG A 21 -20.92 20.08 -7.16
N GLY A 22 -21.38 19.28 -6.21
CA GLY A 22 -21.00 17.87 -6.09
C GLY A 22 -21.74 17.02 -7.13
N ARG A 23 -21.07 16.62 -8.24
CA ARG A 23 -21.65 15.86 -9.37
C ARG A 23 -22.06 14.40 -9.01
N THR A 24 -22.92 14.21 -8.02
CA THR A 24 -23.33 12.89 -7.52
C THR A 24 -24.83 12.77 -7.21
N LEU A 25 -25.61 13.86 -7.31
CA LEU A 25 -27.06 13.87 -7.08
C LEU A 25 -27.79 14.33 -8.36
N ALA A 26 -28.88 13.66 -8.74
CA ALA A 26 -29.71 14.12 -9.85
C ALA A 26 -30.54 15.34 -9.42
N ALA A 27 -30.90 16.22 -10.35
CA ALA A 27 -31.67 17.43 -10.06
C ALA A 27 -32.96 17.21 -9.22
N PRO A 28 -33.74 16.12 -9.42
CA PRO A 28 -34.92 15.83 -8.60
C PRO A 28 -34.59 15.53 -7.13
N ASP A 29 -33.42 14.94 -6.85
CA ASP A 29 -33.02 14.55 -5.50
C ASP A 29 -32.64 15.80 -4.66
N VAL A 30 -32.14 16.85 -5.32
CA VAL A 30 -31.82 18.13 -4.68
C VAL A 30 -33.10 18.87 -4.27
N ASP A 31 -34.16 18.78 -5.09
CA ASP A 31 -35.46 19.38 -4.79
C ASP A 31 -36.14 18.70 -3.59
N GLU A 32 -36.02 17.37 -3.46
CA GLU A 32 -36.54 16.62 -2.32
C GLU A 32 -35.76 16.94 -1.02
N LEU A 33 -34.44 17.02 -1.10
CA LEU A 33 -33.59 17.39 0.04
C LEU A 33 -33.83 18.83 0.51
N GLU A 34 -34.10 19.75 -0.42
CA GLU A 34 -34.49 21.12 -0.09
C GLU A 34 -35.84 21.14 0.64
N GLY A 35 -36.82 20.35 0.18
CA GLY A 35 -38.11 20.19 0.87
C GLY A 35 -37.93 19.76 2.33
N HIS A 36 -37.14 18.71 2.57
CA HIS A 36 -36.85 18.24 3.93
C HIS A 36 -36.07 19.24 4.78
N LEU A 37 -35.19 20.04 4.16
CA LEU A 37 -34.46 21.11 4.86
C LEU A 37 -35.42 22.20 5.34
N ARG A 38 -36.34 22.64 4.48
CA ARG A 38 -37.35 23.65 4.80
C ARG A 38 -38.28 23.19 5.92
N ASP A 39 -38.77 21.96 5.85
CA ASP A 39 -39.63 21.37 6.88
C ASP A 39 -38.93 21.33 8.26
N GLN A 40 -37.64 21.01 8.30
CA GLN A 40 -36.88 20.99 9.55
C GLN A 40 -36.59 22.37 10.12
N ILE A 41 -36.30 23.35 9.25
CA ILE A 41 -36.10 24.74 9.66
C ILE A 41 -37.39 25.30 10.25
N GLU A 42 -38.54 25.05 9.62
CA GLU A 42 -39.85 25.49 10.11
C GLU A 42 -40.16 24.87 11.48
N ALA A 43 -39.93 23.57 11.65
CA ALA A 43 -40.14 22.88 12.92
C ALA A 43 -39.24 23.41 14.05
N LEU A 44 -37.97 23.73 13.75
CA LEU A 44 -37.01 24.26 14.72
C LEU A 44 -37.28 25.72 15.07
N THR A 45 -37.69 26.52 14.10
CA THR A 45 -38.07 27.93 14.30
C THR A 45 -39.35 28.01 15.13
N THR A 46 -40.32 27.13 14.88
CA THR A 46 -41.54 27.00 15.69
C THR A 46 -41.24 26.55 17.13
N ALA A 47 -40.16 25.80 17.32
CA ALA A 47 -39.66 25.41 18.65
C ALA A 47 -38.87 26.52 19.37
N GLY A 48 -38.76 27.70 18.76
CA GLY A 48 -38.16 28.90 19.37
C GLY A 48 -36.68 29.10 19.07
N LEU A 49 -36.09 28.38 18.10
CA LEU A 49 -34.73 28.68 17.63
C LEU A 49 -34.74 29.90 16.70
N ALA A 50 -33.65 30.66 16.72
CA ALA A 50 -33.40 31.68 15.71
C ALA A 50 -33.23 31.03 14.32
N ALA A 51 -33.61 31.76 13.27
CA ALA A 51 -33.66 31.27 11.89
C ALA A 51 -32.32 30.71 11.38
N ASP A 52 -31.20 31.34 11.78
CA ASP A 52 -29.83 30.94 11.46
C ASP A 52 -29.39 29.68 12.22
N GLU A 53 -29.72 29.58 13.51
CA GLU A 53 -29.46 28.39 14.33
C GLU A 53 -30.28 27.19 13.86
N ALA A 54 -31.54 27.40 13.51
CA ALA A 54 -32.44 26.39 12.96
C ALA A 54 -31.88 25.80 11.66
N PHE A 55 -31.34 26.64 10.77
CA PHE A 55 -30.68 26.20 9.54
C PHE A 55 -29.45 25.33 9.82
N LEU A 56 -28.54 25.75 10.70
CA LEU A 56 -27.33 24.98 11.00
C LEU A 56 -27.64 23.61 11.61
N VAL A 57 -28.65 23.53 12.47
CA VAL A 57 -29.10 22.27 13.07
C VAL A 57 -29.79 21.38 12.04
N ALA A 58 -30.61 21.94 11.15
CA ALA A 58 -31.28 21.20 10.08
C ALA A 58 -30.29 20.60 9.07
N VAL A 59 -29.29 21.38 8.62
CA VAL A 59 -28.22 20.88 7.73
C VAL A 59 -27.44 19.74 8.40
N LYS A 60 -27.10 19.88 9.68
CA LYS A 60 -26.42 18.81 10.44
C LYS A 60 -27.29 17.56 10.59
N ARG A 61 -28.60 17.73 10.82
CA ARG A 61 -29.56 16.62 10.94
C ARG A 61 -29.74 15.88 9.62
N ILE A 62 -29.88 16.58 8.50
CA ILE A 62 -29.94 15.98 7.16
C ILE A 62 -28.65 15.24 6.83
N GLY A 63 -27.49 15.81 7.17
CA GLY A 63 -26.20 15.12 7.05
C GLY A 63 -26.11 13.83 7.89
N SER A 64 -26.76 13.78 9.05
CA SER A 64 -26.79 12.62 9.96
C SER A 64 -27.88 11.58 9.66
N LEU A 65 -28.99 12.00 9.01
CA LEU A 65 -30.15 11.18 8.64
C LEU A 65 -29.95 10.42 7.31
N ASN A 66 -28.74 10.47 6.75
CA ASN A 66 -28.21 9.52 5.78
C ASN A 66 -28.17 8.06 6.29
N ALA A 67 -29.07 7.64 7.19
CA ALA A 67 -29.35 6.24 7.50
C ALA A 67 -30.05 5.51 6.32
N LEU A 68 -30.67 6.25 5.38
CA LEU A 68 -31.10 5.76 4.08
C LEU A 68 -29.90 5.40 3.16
N SER A 69 -28.69 5.85 3.52
CA SER A 69 -27.42 5.42 2.90
C SER A 69 -27.12 3.94 3.17
N ARG A 70 -27.71 3.28 4.17
CA ARG A 70 -27.45 1.84 4.41
C ARG A 70 -28.20 0.92 3.44
N GLU A 71 -29.42 1.27 3.04
CA GLU A 71 -30.17 0.50 2.04
C GLU A 71 -29.71 0.85 0.62
N PHE A 72 -29.37 2.12 0.37
CA PHE A 72 -28.82 2.56 -0.90
C PHE A 72 -27.38 2.04 -1.11
N ALA A 73 -26.52 2.03 -0.08
CA ALA A 73 -25.20 1.40 -0.15
C ALA A 73 -25.27 -0.13 -0.29
N ARG A 74 -26.33 -0.81 0.16
CA ARG A 74 -26.48 -2.25 -0.10
C ARG A 74 -26.73 -2.56 -1.57
N VAL A 75 -27.51 -1.72 -2.26
CA VAL A 75 -27.88 -1.96 -3.67
C VAL A 75 -26.90 -1.32 -4.66
N HIS A 76 -26.24 -0.20 -4.29
CA HIS A 76 -25.35 0.56 -5.16
C HIS A 76 -23.85 0.43 -4.82
N SER A 77 -23.50 -0.34 -3.78
CA SER A 77 -22.09 -0.56 -3.38
C SER A 77 -21.24 -1.13 -4.50
N ASP A 78 -21.73 -2.01 -5.38
CA ASP A 78 -20.83 -2.58 -6.40
C ASP A 78 -20.41 -1.55 -7.47
N ARG A 79 -21.21 -0.50 -7.71
CA ARG A 79 -20.87 0.62 -8.62
C ARG A 79 -20.14 1.76 -7.92
N LEU A 80 -20.57 2.15 -6.71
CA LEU A 80 -19.87 3.15 -5.89
C LEU A 80 -18.52 2.63 -5.40
N TRP A 81 -18.38 1.35 -5.06
CA TRP A 81 -17.10 0.70 -4.77
C TRP A 81 -16.21 0.70 -6.01
N ARG A 82 -16.74 0.37 -7.19
CA ARG A 82 -15.94 0.45 -8.43
C ARG A 82 -15.56 1.89 -8.78
N GLN A 83 -16.39 2.90 -8.52
CA GLN A 83 -16.05 4.31 -8.80
C GLN A 83 -15.16 4.96 -7.73
N LEU A 84 -15.33 4.63 -6.44
CA LEU A 84 -14.48 5.12 -5.35
C LEU A 84 -13.12 4.41 -5.30
N VAL A 85 -13.06 3.12 -5.67
CA VAL A 85 -11.79 2.36 -5.76
C VAL A 85 -11.10 2.57 -7.12
N LEU A 86 -11.80 2.98 -8.18
CA LEU A 86 -11.18 3.28 -9.50
C LEU A 86 -11.03 4.77 -9.85
N GLY A 87 -11.48 5.69 -8.99
CA GLY A 87 -11.11 7.11 -9.00
C GLY A 87 -11.75 7.95 -10.10
N ALA A 88 -12.60 8.91 -9.68
CA ALA A 88 -12.93 10.08 -10.47
C ALA A 88 -12.44 11.34 -9.72
N ASP A 89 -11.46 12.00 -10.34
CA ASP A 89 -11.09 13.41 -10.24
C ASP A 89 -10.86 14.02 -8.85
N SER A 90 -9.68 13.75 -8.30
CA SER A 90 -8.90 14.83 -7.67
C SER A 90 -7.88 15.32 -8.70
N THR A 91 -7.85 16.62 -8.95
CA THR A 91 -7.05 17.34 -9.96
C THR A 91 -5.54 17.33 -9.70
N GLY A 92 -5.02 16.24 -9.14
CA GLY A 92 -3.60 16.01 -8.85
C GLY A 92 -3.26 14.58 -8.41
N ALA A 93 -4.24 13.72 -8.08
CA ALA A 93 -3.95 12.32 -7.78
C ALA A 93 -3.80 11.50 -9.07
N LYS A 94 -2.68 10.79 -9.20
CA LYS A 94 -2.47 9.88 -10.34
C LYS A 94 -3.47 8.72 -10.21
N PRO A 95 -4.05 8.22 -11.32
CA PRO A 95 -5.04 7.16 -11.25
C PRO A 95 -4.44 5.92 -10.54
N VAL A 96 -5.16 5.36 -9.57
CA VAL A 96 -4.71 4.25 -8.69
C VAL A 96 -4.08 3.10 -9.48
N ARG A 97 -4.62 2.79 -10.66
CA ARG A 97 -4.08 1.75 -11.55
C ARG A 97 -2.69 2.08 -12.09
N LYS A 98 -2.41 3.34 -12.42
CA LYS A 98 -1.09 3.80 -12.88
C LYS A 98 -0.07 3.75 -11.75
N GLU A 99 -0.49 4.10 -10.54
CA GLU A 99 0.36 4.00 -9.35
C GLU A 99 0.72 2.55 -9.03
N LEU A 100 -0.25 1.63 -9.04
CA LEU A 100 0.00 0.20 -8.84
C LEU A 100 0.99 -0.36 -9.87
N ILE A 101 0.86 0.01 -11.15
CA ILE A 101 1.79 -0.41 -12.21
C ILE A 101 3.21 0.10 -11.92
N VAL A 102 3.35 1.35 -11.50
CA VAL A 102 4.66 1.94 -11.18
C VAL A 102 5.29 1.23 -9.98
N VAL A 103 4.52 0.98 -8.92
CA VAL A 103 5.01 0.27 -7.74
C VAL A 103 5.41 -1.16 -8.09
N LEU A 104 4.60 -1.87 -8.87
CA LEU A 104 4.92 -3.22 -9.32
C LEU A 104 6.19 -3.25 -10.17
N ALA A 105 6.34 -2.30 -11.10
CA ALA A 105 7.54 -2.17 -11.92
C ALA A 105 8.78 -1.88 -11.07
N LEU A 106 8.67 -1.03 -10.04
CA LEU A 106 9.77 -0.74 -9.11
C LEU A 106 10.08 -1.92 -8.18
N ALA A 107 9.07 -2.68 -7.75
CA ALA A 107 9.27 -3.90 -6.96
C ALA A 107 10.01 -4.96 -7.78
N VAL A 108 9.63 -5.16 -9.04
CA VAL A 108 10.35 -6.04 -9.97
C VAL A 108 11.75 -5.51 -10.24
N ALA A 109 11.94 -4.20 -10.41
CA ALA A 109 13.26 -3.60 -10.59
C ALA A 109 14.17 -3.80 -9.37
N ALA A 110 13.64 -3.70 -8.14
CA ALA A 110 14.39 -3.98 -6.91
C ALA A 110 14.77 -5.46 -6.80
N ALA A 111 13.85 -6.38 -7.13
CA ALA A 111 14.15 -7.81 -7.19
C ALA A 111 15.21 -8.13 -8.25
N MET A 112 15.12 -7.53 -9.44
CA MET A 112 16.16 -7.66 -10.47
C MET A 112 17.50 -7.09 -9.99
N ALA A 113 17.50 -5.91 -9.35
CA ALA A 113 18.72 -5.30 -8.82
C ALA A 113 19.44 -6.20 -7.81
N PHE A 114 18.69 -6.92 -6.98
CA PHE A 114 19.24 -7.93 -6.08
C PHE A 114 19.86 -9.12 -6.83
N LYS A 115 19.32 -9.52 -7.98
CA LYS A 115 19.82 -10.65 -8.79
C LYS A 115 20.94 -10.28 -9.77
N ILE A 116 21.10 -9.00 -10.12
CA ILE A 116 22.17 -8.53 -11.02
C ILE A 116 23.57 -9.00 -10.61
N PRO A 117 23.98 -8.94 -9.32
CA PRO A 117 25.31 -9.41 -8.90
C PRO A 117 25.60 -10.88 -9.25
N GLU A 118 24.58 -11.75 -9.26
CA GLU A 118 24.75 -13.17 -9.63
C GLU A 118 25.19 -13.32 -11.10
N LEU A 119 24.76 -12.42 -11.99
CA LEU A 119 25.18 -12.41 -13.39
C LEU A 119 26.68 -12.08 -13.56
N PHE A 120 27.28 -11.45 -12.54
CA PHE A 120 28.71 -11.14 -12.49
C PHE A 120 29.52 -12.17 -11.69
N GLY A 121 28.92 -13.31 -11.33
CA GLY A 121 29.57 -14.38 -10.58
C GLY A 121 29.58 -14.20 -9.06
N ILE A 122 28.89 -13.19 -8.54
CA ILE A 122 28.72 -12.96 -7.09
C ILE A 122 27.47 -13.73 -6.66
N HIS A 123 27.63 -14.99 -6.31
CA HIS A 123 26.51 -15.86 -5.96
C HIS A 123 26.14 -15.74 -4.48
N LEU A 124 24.90 -16.06 -4.12
CA LEU A 124 24.44 -15.97 -2.73
C LEU A 124 25.10 -17.07 -1.85
N ASP A 125 25.44 -18.20 -2.45
CA ASP A 125 25.95 -19.44 -1.84
C ASP A 125 27.50 -19.50 -1.70
N ASP A 126 28.25 -18.71 -2.47
CA ASP A 126 29.71 -18.85 -2.62
C ASP A 126 30.54 -17.93 -1.68
N GLY A 127 30.13 -17.76 -0.42
CA GLY A 127 30.89 -16.95 0.56
C GLY A 127 30.90 -15.44 0.28
N THR A 128 30.18 -14.97 -0.73
CA THR A 128 29.98 -13.55 -1.06
C THR A 128 28.79 -12.91 -0.34
N MET A 129 28.28 -13.55 0.71
CA MET A 129 27.21 -13.01 1.57
C MET A 129 27.55 -11.62 2.13
N ASP A 130 28.83 -11.35 2.41
CA ASP A 130 29.30 -10.05 2.90
C ASP A 130 28.98 -8.91 1.92
N PHE A 131 29.02 -9.18 0.61
CA PHE A 131 28.64 -8.21 -0.42
C PHE A 131 27.14 -7.88 -0.37
N TYR A 132 26.30 -8.90 -0.20
CA TYR A 132 24.86 -8.73 -0.12
C TYR A 132 24.45 -8.01 1.17
N ALA A 133 25.07 -8.37 2.29
CA ALA A 133 24.79 -7.77 3.59
C ALA A 133 25.04 -6.25 3.59
N ARG A 134 26.18 -5.80 3.04
CA ARG A 134 26.52 -4.36 3.00
C ARG A 134 25.73 -3.55 1.97
N ASN A 135 25.24 -4.19 0.90
CA ASN A 135 24.48 -3.54 -0.17
C ASN A 135 22.96 -3.73 -0.06
N LEU A 136 22.46 -4.45 0.96
CA LEU A 136 21.04 -4.81 1.08
C LEU A 136 20.10 -3.60 0.94
N ALA A 137 20.39 -2.53 1.67
CA ALA A 137 19.59 -1.30 1.62
C ALA A 137 19.64 -0.62 0.24
N LEU A 138 20.75 -0.74 -0.49
CA LEU A 138 20.93 -0.16 -1.81
C LEU A 138 20.13 -0.90 -2.89
N PHE A 139 19.78 -2.18 -2.69
CA PHE A 139 18.95 -2.91 -3.64
C PHE A 139 17.47 -2.50 -3.62
N VAL A 140 17.00 -1.84 -2.55
CA VAL A 140 15.56 -1.57 -2.36
C VAL A 140 15.23 -0.10 -2.07
N LEU A 141 15.98 0.58 -1.20
CA LEU A 141 15.63 1.94 -0.76
C LEU A 141 15.73 3.02 -1.85
N PRO A 142 16.64 2.94 -2.85
CA PRO A 142 16.61 3.86 -3.99
C PRO A 142 15.29 3.78 -4.77
N PHE A 143 14.75 2.58 -4.95
CA PHE A 143 13.48 2.37 -5.66
C PHE A 143 12.30 2.88 -4.84
N LEU A 144 12.30 2.66 -3.52
CA LEU A 144 11.31 3.26 -2.62
C LEU A 144 11.37 4.79 -2.65
N THR A 145 12.57 5.35 -2.64
CA THR A 145 12.77 6.81 -2.74
C THR A 145 12.32 7.35 -4.08
N ALA A 146 12.54 6.62 -5.18
CA ALA A 146 12.04 6.98 -6.50
C ALA A 146 10.51 6.98 -6.55
N TYR A 147 9.86 5.97 -5.97
CA TYR A 147 8.41 5.91 -5.83
C TYR A 147 7.86 7.11 -5.05
N LEU A 148 8.41 7.40 -3.87
CA LEU A 148 7.96 8.52 -3.02
C LEU A 148 8.23 9.87 -3.68
N SER A 149 9.39 10.04 -4.32
CA SER A 149 9.72 11.28 -5.05
C SER A 149 8.77 11.52 -6.22
N TRP A 150 8.41 10.45 -6.94
CA TRP A 150 7.41 10.49 -8.00
C TRP A 150 6.02 10.81 -7.45
N LYS A 151 5.64 10.23 -6.32
CA LYS A 151 4.34 10.46 -5.67
C LYS A 151 4.19 11.89 -5.14
N ARG A 152 5.25 12.45 -4.53
CA ARG A 152 5.28 13.83 -3.99
C ARG A 152 5.59 14.89 -5.05
N GLY A 153 5.92 14.51 -6.29
CA GLY A 153 6.11 15.46 -7.39
C GLY A 153 7.34 16.35 -7.25
N LEU A 154 8.43 15.85 -6.66
CA LEU A 154 9.64 16.65 -6.35
C LEU A 154 10.41 17.19 -7.56
N GLY A 155 10.00 16.83 -8.78
CA GLY A 155 10.69 17.15 -10.01
C GLY A 155 12.06 16.47 -10.14
N GLY A 156 12.71 16.64 -11.29
CA GLY A 156 14.02 16.03 -11.54
C GLY A 156 15.12 16.53 -10.60
N ALA A 157 15.10 17.82 -10.25
CA ALA A 157 16.09 18.42 -9.36
C ALA A 157 15.98 17.91 -7.91
N GLY A 158 14.75 17.72 -7.39
CA GLY A 158 14.53 17.15 -6.07
C GLY A 158 14.97 15.69 -6.00
N PHE A 159 14.63 14.90 -7.02
CA PHE A 159 15.08 13.52 -7.14
C PHE A 159 16.60 13.39 -7.21
N LEU A 160 17.27 14.23 -8.02
CA LEU A 160 18.74 14.19 -8.15
C LEU A 160 19.45 14.48 -6.82
N LYS A 161 18.92 15.41 -6.01
CA LYS A 161 19.46 15.67 -4.65
C LYS A 161 19.38 14.44 -3.76
N LEU A 162 18.29 13.67 -3.86
CA LEU A 162 18.09 12.44 -3.08
C LEU A 162 18.98 11.29 -3.58
N CYS A 163 19.47 11.32 -4.82
CA CYS A 163 20.44 10.33 -5.32
C CYS A 163 21.84 10.48 -4.70
N ILE A 164 22.25 11.69 -4.32
CA ILE A 164 23.59 11.97 -3.75
C ILE A 164 23.95 11.05 -2.58
N PRO A 165 23.12 10.93 -1.51
CA PRO A 165 23.44 10.04 -0.39
C PRO A 165 23.48 8.56 -0.77
N TYR A 166 22.71 8.12 -1.78
CA TYR A 166 22.81 6.74 -2.27
C TYR A 166 24.13 6.46 -3.00
N VAL A 167 24.60 7.40 -3.81
CA VAL A 167 25.91 7.28 -4.48
C VAL A 167 27.03 7.27 -3.45
N ALA A 168 26.98 8.17 -2.46
CA ALA A 168 27.94 8.19 -1.36
C ALA A 168 27.92 6.88 -0.56
N ALA A 169 26.74 6.37 -0.21
CA ALA A 169 26.57 5.09 0.46
C ALA A 169 27.14 3.93 -0.33
N ALA A 170 26.87 3.87 -1.64
CA ALA A 170 27.40 2.83 -2.53
C ALA A 170 28.93 2.89 -2.64
N ALA A 171 29.51 4.10 -2.69
CA ALA A 171 30.96 4.28 -2.68
C ALA A 171 31.57 3.78 -1.36
N VAL A 172 31.01 4.17 -0.21
CA VAL A 172 31.51 3.71 1.10
C VAL A 172 31.36 2.20 1.27
N ALA A 173 30.23 1.62 0.82
CA ALA A 173 29.97 0.19 0.92
C ALA A 173 30.86 -0.70 0.05
N ASN A 174 31.44 -0.16 -1.02
CA ASN A 174 32.17 -0.99 -2.00
C ASN A 174 33.63 -0.58 -2.24
N LEU A 175 34.04 0.65 -1.92
CA LEU A 175 35.44 1.09 -2.06
C LEU A 175 36.26 0.88 -0.79
N TYR A 176 35.62 0.82 0.37
CA TYR A 176 36.34 0.60 1.62
C TYR A 176 36.76 -0.87 1.75
N PRO A 177 38.04 -1.17 2.08
CA PRO A 177 38.54 -2.54 2.18
C PRO A 177 38.10 -3.18 3.50
N TYR A 178 36.87 -3.71 3.53
CA TYR A 178 36.36 -4.43 4.68
C TYR A 178 37.10 -5.73 4.92
N VAL A 179 37.45 -5.97 6.19
CA VAL A 179 37.88 -7.28 6.67
C VAL A 179 36.62 -8.06 7.06
N SER A 180 36.53 -9.32 6.64
CA SER A 180 35.41 -10.18 7.01
C SER A 180 35.33 -10.31 8.54
N ASP A 181 34.11 -10.22 9.07
CA ASP A 181 33.79 -10.19 10.50
C ASP A 181 34.37 -9.03 11.34
N GLY A 182 34.90 -7.99 10.68
CA GLY A 182 35.38 -6.79 11.38
C GLY A 182 34.26 -5.91 11.96
N ASP A 183 34.54 -5.21 13.05
CA ASP A 183 33.56 -4.32 13.69
C ASP A 183 33.08 -3.20 12.73
N THR A 184 33.95 -2.68 11.87
CA THR A 184 33.58 -1.67 10.87
C THR A 184 32.58 -2.21 9.84
N PHE A 185 32.71 -3.49 9.47
CA PHE A 185 31.76 -4.16 8.57
C PHE A 185 30.39 -4.28 9.25
N ARG A 186 30.34 -4.80 10.48
CA ARG A 186 29.09 -4.94 11.24
C ARG A 186 28.42 -3.59 11.48
N LEU A 187 29.19 -2.56 11.85
CA LEU A 187 28.71 -1.19 12.01
C LEU A 187 28.08 -0.67 10.71
N GLN A 188 28.73 -0.84 9.57
CA GLN A 188 28.16 -0.41 8.29
C GLN A 188 26.85 -1.14 7.99
N VAL A 189 26.82 -2.48 8.09
CA VAL A 189 25.63 -3.28 7.77
C VAL A 189 24.43 -2.84 8.61
N ILE A 190 24.63 -2.47 9.88
CA ILE A 190 23.55 -2.00 10.77
C ILE A 190 23.17 -0.55 10.48
N HIS A 191 24.14 0.35 10.33
CA HIS A 191 23.89 1.79 10.31
C HIS A 191 23.53 2.30 8.91
N LEU A 192 23.98 1.64 7.85
CA LEU A 192 23.69 2.08 6.48
C LEU A 192 22.19 2.03 6.14
N PRO A 193 21.44 0.95 6.46
CA PRO A 193 19.99 0.95 6.29
C PRO A 193 19.30 2.08 7.06
N ILE A 194 19.73 2.35 8.30
CA ILE A 194 19.15 3.41 9.15
C ILE A 194 19.43 4.79 8.53
N ALA A 195 20.66 5.05 8.08
CA ALA A 195 21.02 6.30 7.45
C ALA A 195 20.24 6.54 6.15
N LEU A 196 20.10 5.50 5.32
CA LEU A 196 19.32 5.58 4.08
C LEU A 196 17.81 5.67 4.34
N TRP A 197 17.32 5.15 5.47
CA TRP A 197 15.94 5.36 5.90
C TRP A 197 15.61 6.84 6.14
N ILE A 198 16.57 7.63 6.62
CA ILE A 198 16.40 9.09 6.75
C ILE A 198 16.22 9.73 5.37
N VAL A 199 16.92 9.25 4.35
CA VAL A 199 16.77 9.71 2.96
C VAL A 199 15.37 9.37 2.42
N VAL A 200 14.88 8.16 2.70
CA VAL A 200 13.49 7.78 2.41
C VAL A 200 12.51 8.73 3.10
N GLY A 201 12.77 9.09 4.35
CA GLY A 201 11.97 10.07 5.10
C GLY A 201 11.95 11.45 4.46
N LEU A 202 13.09 11.94 3.98
CA LEU A 202 13.18 13.20 3.24
C LEU A 202 12.35 13.16 1.94
N ALA A 203 12.35 12.01 1.25
CA ALA A 203 11.51 11.79 0.08
C ALA A 203 10.02 11.73 0.43
N TYR A 204 9.68 11.06 1.53
CA TYR A 204 8.31 10.90 2.04
C TYR A 204 7.66 12.24 2.39
N VAL A 205 8.36 13.10 3.13
CA VAL A 205 7.87 14.45 3.53
C VAL A 205 8.00 15.49 2.41
N GLY A 206 8.50 15.08 1.24
CA GLY A 206 8.73 15.95 0.10
C GLY A 206 9.70 17.10 0.37
N LEU A 207 10.80 16.83 1.08
CA LEU A 207 11.83 17.78 1.52
C LEU A 207 11.37 18.84 2.54
N ARG A 208 10.12 18.79 3.01
CA ARG A 208 9.55 19.69 4.05
C ARG A 208 9.80 19.20 5.48
N TRP A 209 11.01 18.71 5.76
CA TRP A 209 11.32 18.03 7.03
C TRP A 209 11.23 18.93 8.29
N ARG A 210 11.20 20.26 8.12
CA ARG A 210 11.11 21.22 9.22
C ARG A 210 9.70 21.28 9.83
N GLU A 211 8.69 20.82 9.12
CA GLU A 211 7.31 20.80 9.59
C GLU A 211 7.11 19.64 10.58
N ALA A 212 6.58 19.95 11.77
CA ALA A 212 6.43 18.95 12.83
C ALA A 212 5.43 17.84 12.47
N GLU A 213 4.35 18.20 11.78
CA GLU A 213 3.31 17.29 11.32
C GLU A 213 3.86 16.24 10.34
N GLU A 214 4.71 16.66 9.40
CA GLU A 214 5.32 15.77 8.41
C GLU A 214 6.28 14.75 9.04
N ARG A 215 7.01 15.15 10.09
CA ARG A 215 7.86 14.21 10.85
C ARG A 215 7.03 13.14 11.54
N MET A 216 5.90 13.52 12.14
CA MET A 216 4.99 12.56 12.78
C MET A 216 4.40 11.60 11.73
N ASN A 217 4.01 12.11 10.56
CA ASN A 217 3.51 11.30 9.46
C ASN A 217 4.55 10.28 8.97
N PHE A 218 5.83 10.64 8.93
CA PHE A 218 6.90 9.71 8.56
C PHE A 218 7.13 8.61 9.61
N VAL A 219 7.07 8.95 10.90
CA VAL A 219 7.17 7.96 11.99
C VAL A 219 6.01 6.97 11.92
N ARG A 220 4.78 7.47 11.74
CA ARG A 220 3.59 6.63 11.54
C ARG A 220 3.74 5.73 10.31
N PHE A 221 4.15 6.29 9.17
CA PHE A 221 4.40 5.53 7.94
C PHE A 221 5.42 4.41 8.17
N SER A 222 6.52 4.70 8.85
CA SER A 222 7.57 3.71 9.14
C SER A 222 7.02 2.57 10.02
N GLY A 223 6.23 2.89 11.05
CA GLY A 223 5.61 1.90 11.92
C GLY A 223 4.57 1.04 11.21
N GLU A 224 3.69 1.64 10.41
CA GLU A 224 2.70 0.90 9.62
C GLU A 224 3.37 0.01 8.57
N LEU A 225 4.39 0.53 7.87
CA LEU A 225 5.15 -0.24 6.90
C LEU A 225 5.85 -1.43 7.55
N PHE A 226 6.42 -1.26 8.74
CA PHE A 226 7.01 -2.37 9.49
C PHE A 226 5.98 -3.47 9.77
N ILE A 227 4.77 -3.11 10.22
CA ILE A 227 3.69 -4.07 10.48
C ILE A 227 3.30 -4.81 9.19
N TYR A 228 3.06 -4.07 8.09
CA TYR A 228 2.75 -4.69 6.80
C TYR A 228 3.86 -5.61 6.31
N TYR A 229 5.11 -5.18 6.44
CA TYR A 229 6.26 -5.98 6.02
C TYR A 229 6.35 -7.29 6.81
N VAL A 230 6.16 -7.26 8.14
CA VAL A 230 6.12 -8.46 8.96
C VAL A 230 4.98 -9.39 8.56
N LEU A 231 3.77 -8.86 8.33
CA LEU A 231 2.62 -9.65 7.89
C LEU A 231 2.86 -10.30 6.52
N ILE A 232 3.44 -9.56 5.57
CA ILE A 232 3.82 -10.07 4.26
C ILE A 232 4.93 -11.11 4.39
N ALA A 233 5.93 -10.90 5.25
CA ALA A 233 7.00 -11.87 5.48
C ALA A 233 6.47 -13.18 6.07
N LEU A 234 5.53 -13.11 7.03
CA LEU A 234 4.87 -14.29 7.58
C LEU A 234 4.06 -15.03 6.51
N GLY A 235 3.24 -14.31 5.73
CA GLY A 235 2.50 -14.91 4.61
C GLY A 235 3.42 -15.52 3.55
N GLY A 236 4.56 -14.89 3.28
CA GLY A 236 5.61 -15.39 2.38
C GLY A 236 6.30 -16.64 2.93
N GLY A 237 6.50 -16.72 4.25
CA GLY A 237 6.98 -17.92 4.93
C GLY A 237 6.01 -19.09 4.79
N VAL A 238 4.70 -18.85 4.99
CA VAL A 238 3.66 -19.85 4.77
C VAL A 238 3.65 -20.31 3.31
N LEU A 239 3.64 -19.38 2.35
CA LEU A 239 3.72 -19.69 0.91
C LEU A 239 4.97 -20.53 0.58
N SER A 240 6.12 -20.21 1.17
CA SER A 240 7.37 -20.94 0.97
C SER A 240 7.28 -22.38 1.51
N LEU A 241 6.71 -22.56 2.71
CA LEU A 241 6.50 -23.88 3.30
C LEU A 241 5.59 -24.76 2.44
N PHE A 242 4.48 -24.20 1.94
CA PHE A 242 3.59 -24.90 1.02
C PHE A 242 4.29 -25.27 -0.30
N THR A 243 5.02 -24.32 -0.88
CA THR A 243 5.77 -24.56 -2.13
C THR A 243 6.77 -25.70 -1.94
N MET A 244 7.48 -25.73 -0.83
CA MET A 244 8.42 -26.80 -0.50
C MET A 244 7.71 -28.15 -0.37
N ALA A 245 6.66 -28.25 0.45
CA ALA A 245 5.91 -29.49 0.67
C ALA A 245 5.29 -30.04 -0.63
N MET A 246 4.72 -29.16 -1.47
CA MET A 246 4.11 -29.55 -2.74
C MET A 246 5.13 -30.12 -3.72
N PHE A 247 6.26 -29.45 -3.93
CA PHE A 247 7.25 -29.92 -4.90
C PHE A 247 8.02 -31.15 -4.39
N GLU A 248 8.21 -31.27 -3.07
CA GLU A 248 8.78 -32.47 -2.45
C GLU A 248 7.91 -33.71 -2.71
N ALA A 249 6.58 -33.55 -2.69
CA ALA A 249 5.63 -34.63 -2.99
C ALA A 249 5.77 -35.25 -4.39
N ILE A 250 6.36 -34.52 -5.35
CA ILE A 250 6.65 -35.00 -6.72
C ILE A 250 8.15 -35.29 -6.91
N GLY A 251 8.90 -35.37 -5.81
CA GLY A 251 10.34 -35.68 -5.79
C GLY A 251 11.22 -34.55 -6.32
N LEU A 252 10.79 -33.29 -6.18
CA LEU A 252 11.56 -32.11 -6.59
C LEU A 252 11.94 -31.25 -5.37
N LYS A 253 13.20 -30.82 -5.32
CA LYS A 253 13.70 -29.93 -4.26
C LYS A 253 13.48 -28.47 -4.64
N ALA A 254 12.48 -27.81 -4.05
CA ALA A 254 12.23 -26.38 -4.26
C ALA A 254 13.11 -25.46 -3.42
N GLU A 255 13.91 -26.00 -2.48
CA GLU A 255 14.73 -25.23 -1.54
C GLU A 255 15.60 -24.17 -2.23
N ARG A 256 16.33 -24.53 -3.28
CA ARG A 256 17.19 -23.59 -4.01
C ARG A 256 16.38 -22.46 -4.65
N PHE A 257 15.22 -22.77 -5.23
CA PHE A 257 14.33 -21.76 -5.79
C PHE A 257 13.80 -20.83 -4.70
N ILE A 258 13.41 -21.37 -3.55
CA ILE A 258 12.89 -20.58 -2.44
C ILE A 258 13.96 -19.64 -1.88
N ALA A 259 15.15 -20.17 -1.59
CA ALA A 259 16.25 -19.43 -0.98
C ALA A 259 16.87 -18.38 -1.92
N GLN A 260 17.01 -18.69 -3.21
CA GLN A 260 17.69 -17.80 -4.17
C GLN A 260 16.72 -16.85 -4.90
N TRP A 261 15.43 -17.17 -4.97
CA TRP A 261 14.46 -16.38 -5.74
C TRP A 261 13.27 -15.93 -4.90
N LEU A 262 12.50 -16.85 -4.34
CA LEU A 262 11.22 -16.50 -3.71
C LEU A 262 11.40 -15.55 -2.52
N ILE A 263 12.28 -15.90 -1.57
CA ILE A 263 12.48 -15.13 -0.35
C ILE A 263 13.17 -13.79 -0.64
N PRO A 264 14.33 -13.72 -1.34
CA PRO A 264 15.00 -12.44 -1.54
C PRO A 264 14.21 -11.48 -2.43
N CYS A 265 13.66 -11.95 -3.55
CA CYS A 265 12.84 -11.11 -4.43
C CYS A 265 11.53 -10.70 -3.75
N GLY A 266 10.91 -11.60 -2.99
CA GLY A 266 9.73 -11.32 -2.18
C GLY A 266 10.01 -10.24 -1.13
N ALA A 267 11.14 -10.33 -0.41
CA ALA A 267 11.57 -9.34 0.57
C ALA A 267 11.80 -7.96 -0.07
N MET A 268 12.49 -7.88 -1.20
CA MET A 268 12.70 -6.61 -1.91
C MET A 268 11.37 -6.01 -2.37
N GLY A 269 10.50 -6.82 -2.98
CA GLY A 269 9.19 -6.37 -3.45
C GLY A 269 8.24 -5.98 -2.31
N ALA A 270 8.29 -6.67 -1.17
CA ALA A 270 7.43 -6.42 -0.02
C ALA A 270 7.61 -5.01 0.57
N VAL A 271 8.83 -4.45 0.54
CA VAL A 271 9.07 -3.07 0.97
C VAL A 271 8.28 -2.08 0.11
N LEU A 272 8.30 -2.27 -1.22
CA LEU A 272 7.62 -1.38 -2.16
C LEU A 272 6.10 -1.55 -2.07
N ILE A 273 5.61 -2.79 -2.11
CA ILE A 273 4.18 -3.10 -2.02
C ILE A 273 3.62 -2.67 -0.67
N GLY A 274 4.33 -2.94 0.42
CA GLY A 274 3.96 -2.48 1.76
C GLY A 274 3.89 -0.96 1.83
N SER A 275 4.86 -0.25 1.24
CA SER A 275 4.85 1.22 1.25
C SER A 275 3.67 1.80 0.47
N TRP A 276 3.30 1.16 -0.64
CA TRP A 276 2.13 1.54 -1.41
C TRP A 276 0.83 1.27 -0.66
N LEU A 277 0.73 0.12 0.03
CA LEU A 277 -0.41 -0.20 0.87
C LEU A 277 -0.60 0.85 1.97
N VAL A 278 0.45 1.20 2.72
CA VAL A 278 0.40 2.25 3.75
C VAL A 278 -0.07 3.58 3.18
N GLU A 279 0.50 4.00 2.05
CA GLU A 279 0.14 5.27 1.40
C GLU A 279 -1.28 5.28 0.82
N ALA A 280 -1.76 4.16 0.28
CA ALA A 280 -3.12 4.04 -0.24
C ALA A 280 -4.17 3.99 0.86
N LYS A 281 -3.78 3.71 2.11
CA LYS A 281 -4.68 3.38 3.23
C LYS A 281 -4.79 4.44 4.32
N GLN A 282 -4.23 5.65 4.17
CA GLN A 282 -4.22 6.70 5.22
C GLN A 282 -5.60 7.22 5.71
N GLY A 283 -6.72 6.55 5.42
CA GLY A 283 -8.04 6.96 5.92
C GLY A 283 -9.09 5.85 6.13
N VAL A 284 -8.79 4.58 5.83
CA VAL A 284 -9.79 3.50 6.00
C VAL A 284 -9.18 2.36 6.80
N ILE A 285 -9.71 2.17 8.01
CA ILE A 285 -9.46 1.01 8.88
C ILE A 285 -10.09 -0.21 8.19
N GLU A 286 -9.48 -0.68 7.12
CA GLU A 286 -9.77 -2.02 6.63
C GLU A 286 -8.93 -3.00 7.42
N ASN A 287 -9.54 -4.11 7.81
CA ASN A 287 -8.82 -5.23 8.41
C ASN A 287 -7.65 -5.62 7.51
N MET A 288 -6.48 -5.86 8.12
CA MET A 288 -5.25 -6.24 7.41
C MET A 288 -5.41 -7.56 6.65
N ALA A 289 -6.28 -8.45 7.14
CA ALA A 289 -6.51 -9.77 6.57
C ALA A 289 -6.99 -9.75 5.10
N PRO A 290 -8.09 -9.04 4.72
CA PRO A 290 -8.50 -8.91 3.32
C PRO A 290 -7.40 -8.42 2.36
N VAL A 291 -6.52 -7.53 2.83
CA VAL A 291 -5.41 -7.01 2.02
C VAL A 291 -4.40 -8.11 1.75
N LEU A 292 -4.02 -8.84 2.80
CA LEU A 292 -3.06 -9.92 2.74
C LEU A 292 -3.58 -11.03 1.82
N THR A 293 -4.85 -11.41 1.95
CA THR A 293 -5.48 -12.41 1.06
C THR A 293 -5.41 -11.96 -0.40
N ARG A 294 -5.79 -10.72 -0.72
CA ARG A 294 -5.69 -10.21 -2.11
C ARG A 294 -4.27 -10.21 -2.67
N LEU A 295 -3.26 -10.03 -1.82
CA LEU A 295 -1.85 -10.12 -2.21
C LEU A 295 -1.44 -11.58 -2.46
N PHE A 296 -1.79 -12.51 -1.56
CA PHE A 296 -1.30 -13.88 -1.59
C PHE A 296 -2.10 -14.83 -2.49
N THR A 297 -3.42 -14.65 -2.64
CA THR A 297 -4.25 -15.49 -3.51
C THR A 297 -3.69 -15.65 -4.95
N PRO A 298 -3.27 -14.59 -5.67
CA PRO A 298 -2.68 -14.77 -7.00
C PRO A 298 -1.32 -15.49 -6.95
N LEU A 299 -0.51 -15.28 -5.91
CA LEU A 299 0.77 -15.98 -5.74
C LEU A 299 0.57 -17.48 -5.50
N PHE A 300 -0.36 -17.85 -4.60
CA PHE A 300 -0.73 -19.26 -4.39
C PHE A 300 -1.26 -19.89 -5.67
N MET A 301 -2.13 -19.19 -6.41
CA MET A 301 -2.63 -19.67 -7.69
C MET A 301 -1.49 -19.95 -8.69
N LEU A 302 -0.50 -19.06 -8.80
CA LEU A 302 0.66 -19.28 -9.66
C LEU A 302 1.49 -20.50 -9.23
N VAL A 303 1.71 -20.69 -7.93
CA VAL A 303 2.42 -21.86 -7.40
C VAL A 303 1.64 -23.15 -7.70
N LEU A 304 0.32 -23.15 -7.51
CA LEU A 304 -0.55 -24.29 -7.82
C LEU A 304 -0.53 -24.63 -9.31
N LEU A 305 -0.59 -23.62 -10.20
CA LEU A 305 -0.47 -23.83 -11.64
C LEU A 305 0.90 -24.38 -12.03
N ALA A 306 1.98 -23.83 -11.45
CA ALA A 306 3.34 -24.31 -11.69
C ALA A 306 3.51 -25.76 -11.22
N PHE A 307 2.97 -26.09 -10.05
CA PHE A 307 2.95 -27.46 -9.53
C PHE A 307 2.21 -28.41 -10.47
N LEU A 308 0.98 -28.06 -10.87
CA LEU A 308 0.16 -28.89 -11.76
C LEU A 308 0.85 -29.09 -13.12
N GLY A 309 1.39 -28.01 -13.71
CA GLY A 309 2.15 -28.07 -14.96
C GLY A 309 3.39 -28.97 -14.85
N THR A 310 4.12 -28.88 -13.73
CA THR A 310 5.31 -29.71 -13.49
C THR A 310 4.95 -31.18 -13.28
N MET A 311 3.85 -31.46 -12.59
CA MET A 311 3.33 -32.81 -12.39
C MET A 311 2.94 -33.46 -13.74
N LEU A 312 2.21 -32.72 -14.59
CA LEU A 312 1.83 -33.20 -15.92
C LEU A 312 3.04 -33.43 -16.81
N TRP A 313 4.03 -32.54 -16.77
CA TRP A 313 5.26 -32.64 -17.57
C TRP A 313 6.12 -33.83 -17.15
N THR A 314 6.32 -33.99 -15.85
CA THR A 314 7.23 -35.02 -15.31
C THR A 314 6.60 -36.41 -15.32
N GLY A 315 5.28 -36.51 -15.46
CA GLY A 315 4.53 -37.77 -15.39
C GLY A 315 4.66 -38.46 -14.02
N ARG A 316 5.20 -37.77 -13.02
CA ARG A 316 5.38 -38.29 -11.67
C ARG A 316 4.05 -38.15 -10.93
N GLY A 317 3.54 -39.27 -10.44
CA GLY A 317 2.45 -39.27 -9.47
C GLY A 317 2.89 -38.61 -8.16
N ILE A 318 1.92 -38.22 -7.34
CA ILE A 318 2.17 -37.80 -5.96
C ILE A 318 2.67 -39.02 -5.20
N ASP A 319 3.90 -38.97 -4.69
CA ASP A 319 4.38 -39.98 -3.77
C ASP A 319 3.69 -39.75 -2.43
N VAL A 320 2.73 -40.62 -2.10
CA VAL A 320 1.85 -40.46 -0.93
C VAL A 320 2.63 -40.83 0.33
N GLN A 321 3.43 -39.90 0.80
CA GLN A 321 4.09 -39.95 2.11
C GLN A 321 3.24 -39.16 3.13
N ARG A 322 3.37 -39.50 4.42
CA ARG A 322 2.56 -38.91 5.50
C ARG A 322 2.69 -37.39 5.57
N GLU A 323 3.89 -36.90 5.28
CA GLU A 323 4.31 -35.51 5.29
C GLU A 323 3.62 -34.71 4.17
N VAL A 324 3.38 -35.35 3.03
CA VAL A 324 2.68 -34.79 1.87
C VAL A 324 1.18 -34.63 2.15
N LEU A 325 0.56 -35.62 2.80
CA LEU A 325 -0.85 -35.57 3.21
C LEU A 325 -1.10 -34.43 4.20
N ILE A 326 -0.21 -34.24 5.18
CA ILE A 326 -0.27 -33.12 6.12
C ILE A 326 -0.19 -31.77 5.38
N GLY A 327 0.67 -31.67 4.35
CA GLY A 327 0.77 -30.49 3.50
C GLY A 327 -0.52 -30.17 2.74
N PHE A 328 -1.18 -31.16 2.15
CA PHE A 328 -2.46 -30.97 1.45
C PHE A 328 -3.62 -30.60 2.39
N ASP A 329 -3.69 -31.21 3.58
CA ASP A 329 -4.72 -30.87 4.57
C ASP A 329 -4.58 -29.42 5.06
N LEU A 330 -3.36 -28.94 5.25
CA LEU A 330 -3.08 -27.56 5.66
C LEU A 330 -3.45 -26.56 4.55
N LEU A 331 -3.30 -26.95 3.28
CA LEU A 331 -3.68 -26.13 2.11
C LEU A 331 -5.19 -25.97 2.02
N LEU A 332 -5.93 -27.05 2.31
CA LEU A 332 -7.40 -27.06 2.34
C LEU A 332 -7.99 -26.25 3.49
N ALA A 333 -7.22 -26.05 4.57
CA ALA A 333 -7.66 -25.30 5.74
C ALA A 333 -7.53 -23.76 5.60
N VAL A 334 -6.77 -23.28 4.60
CA VAL A 334 -6.46 -21.85 4.36
C VAL A 334 -7.26 -21.31 3.17
#